data_AF-A0A2D5YRL0-F1
#
_entry.id   AF-A0A2D5YRL0-F1
#
_cell.length_a   1.000
_cell.length_b   1.000
_cell.length_c   1.000
_cell.angle_alpha   90.00
_cell.angle_beta   90.00
_cell.angle_gamma   90.00
#
_symmetry.space_group_name_H-M   'P 1'
#
loop_
_entity.id
_entity.type
_entity.pdbx_description
1 polymer ?
#
loop_
_entity_poly.entity_id
_entity_poly.type
_entity_poly.pdbx_seq_one_letter_code
_entity_poly.pdbx_strand_id
1 'polypeptide(L)'
;MKRLVILLSLSLPAFSAPILSCFNNSPTGGVGFSYENCVNRNFREIRYQLNLRLDTCTNWGTQVNPSYPYCIDRNFREIRREFPSYFMRSCTNYGPNLSWFFQNCVNDNFRTAERIIRELDLEP
;
A
#
# COMPACT_ATOMS: atom_id res chain seq x y z
N MET A 1 21.63 -45.56 -24.99
CA MET A 1 21.70 -45.03 -23.61
C MET A 1 21.03 -43.66 -23.59
N LYS A 2 19.81 -43.55 -23.07
CA LYS A 2 19.07 -42.27 -23.03
C LYS A 2 19.41 -41.56 -21.71
N ARG A 3 20.04 -40.38 -21.80
CA ARG A 3 20.38 -39.55 -20.65
C ARG A 3 19.10 -38.81 -20.20
N LEU A 4 18.65 -39.12 -19.00
CA LEU A 4 17.58 -38.41 -18.32
C LEU A 4 18.17 -37.11 -17.74
N VAL A 5 17.81 -35.96 -18.31
CA VAL A 5 18.17 -34.64 -17.76
C VAL A 5 17.04 -34.22 -16.82
N ILE A 6 17.28 -34.34 -15.52
CA ILE A 6 16.37 -33.84 -14.49
C ILE A 6 16.63 -32.33 -14.36
N LEU A 7 15.71 -31.53 -14.89
CA LEU A 7 15.67 -30.09 -14.67
C LEU A 7 15.11 -29.84 -13.26
N LEU A 8 16.00 -29.67 -12.27
CA LEU A 8 15.64 -29.04 -11.00
C LEU A 8 15.40 -27.54 -11.27
N SER A 9 14.15 -27.16 -11.47
CA SER A 9 13.73 -25.77 -11.40
C SER A 9 13.84 -25.29 -9.95
N LEU A 10 14.96 -24.64 -9.61
CA LEU A 10 15.04 -23.83 -8.40
C LEU A 10 14.11 -22.62 -8.58
N SER A 11 12.92 -22.68 -8.00
CA SER A 11 12.11 -21.49 -7.75
C SER A 11 12.82 -20.67 -6.67
N LEU A 12 13.46 -19.57 -7.05
CA LEU A 12 13.87 -18.55 -6.08
C LEU A 12 12.58 -18.07 -5.36
N PRO A 13 12.60 -17.92 -4.03
CA PRO A 13 11.47 -17.31 -3.35
C PRO A 13 11.29 -15.90 -3.93
N ALA A 14 10.08 -15.62 -4.41
CA ALA A 14 9.70 -14.29 -4.84
C ALA A 14 9.82 -13.36 -3.63
N PHE A 15 10.91 -12.60 -3.53
CA PHE A 15 11.07 -11.63 -2.47
C PHE A 15 10.06 -10.51 -2.67
N SER A 16 8.97 -10.56 -1.90
CA SER A 16 8.02 -9.47 -1.72
C SER A 16 8.77 -8.18 -1.35
N ALA A 17 8.55 -7.12 -2.11
CA ALA A 17 9.10 -5.81 -1.76
C ALA A 17 8.41 -5.30 -0.47
N PRO A 18 9.16 -4.80 0.51
CA PRO A 18 8.58 -4.42 1.79
C PRO A 18 7.67 -3.20 1.65
N ILE A 19 6.57 -3.25 2.40
CA ILE A 19 5.66 -2.12 2.61
C ILE A 19 6.34 -1.13 3.57
N LEU A 20 6.40 0.15 3.20
CA LEU A 20 7.12 1.17 3.96
C LEU A 20 6.15 2.04 4.78
N SER A 21 6.60 2.55 5.92
CA SER A 21 5.90 3.68 6.56
C SER A 21 6.17 4.96 5.78
N CYS A 22 5.12 5.71 5.48
CA CYS A 22 5.19 6.96 4.73
C CYS A 22 5.11 8.17 5.66
N PHE A 23 6.03 9.11 5.47
CA PHE A 23 6.13 10.34 6.27
C PHE A 23 6.09 11.56 5.38
N ASN A 24 5.25 12.53 5.74
CA ASN A 24 5.14 13.78 5.02
C ASN A 24 6.04 14.85 5.63
N ASN A 25 7.10 15.16 4.90
CA ASN A 25 8.06 16.21 5.26
C ASN A 25 7.86 17.47 4.39
N SER A 26 6.63 17.71 3.90
CA SER A 26 6.34 18.87 3.06
C SER A 26 6.50 20.17 3.84
N PRO A 27 7.30 21.13 3.37
CA PRO A 27 7.45 22.42 4.04
C PRO A 27 6.19 23.30 3.96
N THR A 28 5.28 23.00 3.03
CA THR A 28 4.04 23.79 2.83
C THR A 28 2.86 23.25 3.63
N GLY A 29 3.02 22.13 4.34
CA GLY A 29 1.93 21.46 5.07
C GLY A 29 0.99 20.62 4.19
N GLY A 30 0.99 20.79 2.87
CA GLY A 30 0.28 19.92 1.92
C GLY A 30 0.91 18.53 1.77
N VAL A 31 0.54 17.81 0.70
CA VAL A 31 1.13 16.50 0.40
C VAL A 31 2.48 16.67 -0.29
N GLY A 32 3.56 16.22 0.35
CA GLY A 32 4.89 16.22 -0.22
C GLY A 32 5.07 15.10 -1.24
N PHE A 33 5.89 15.34 -2.26
CA PHE A 33 6.20 14.37 -3.31
C PHE A 33 6.72 13.03 -2.75
N SER A 34 7.58 13.08 -1.72
CA SER A 34 8.11 11.87 -1.08
C SER A 34 7.02 11.03 -0.41
N TYR A 35 6.05 11.67 0.23
CA TYR A 35 4.91 10.98 0.84
C TYR A 35 4.00 10.36 -0.23
N GLU A 36 3.64 11.14 -1.24
CA GLU A 36 2.81 10.64 -2.35
C GLU A 36 3.45 9.44 -3.05
N ASN A 37 4.75 9.53 -3.36
CA ASN A 37 5.48 8.45 -4.00
C ASN A 37 5.55 7.20 -3.10
N CYS A 38 5.75 7.37 -1.79
CA CYS A 38 5.73 6.26 -0.84
C CYS A 38 4.37 5.55 -0.82
N VAL A 39 3.28 6.31 -0.72
CA VAL A 39 1.91 5.78 -0.71
C VAL A 39 1.62 5.01 -2.00
N ASN A 40 1.95 5.60 -3.15
CA ASN A 40 1.72 4.97 -4.45
C ASN A 40 2.60 3.74 -4.69
N ARG A 41 3.86 3.76 -4.21
CA ARG A 41 4.72 2.58 -4.21
C ARG A 41 4.07 1.45 -3.42
N ASN A 42 3.64 1.71 -2.18
CA ASN A 42 3.02 0.68 -1.35
C ASN A 42 1.76 0.09 -1.98
N PHE A 43 0.84 0.92 -2.49
CA PHE A 43 -0.36 0.41 -3.16
C PHE A 43 -0.02 -0.40 -4.41
N ARG A 44 1.01 0.00 -5.17
CA ARG A 44 1.49 -0.78 -6.31
C ARG A 44 2.01 -2.16 -5.88
N GLU A 45 2.80 -2.24 -4.81
CA GLU A 45 3.28 -3.53 -4.30
C GLU A 45 2.11 -4.40 -3.82
N ILE A 46 1.17 -3.83 -3.06
CA ILE A 46 -0.02 -4.55 -2.59
C ILE A 46 -0.85 -5.05 -3.78
N ARG A 47 -1.05 -4.22 -4.80
CA ARG A 47 -1.74 -4.62 -6.04
C ARG A 47 -1.09 -5.84 -6.67
N TYR A 48 0.23 -5.89 -6.75
CA TYR A 48 0.92 -7.03 -7.39
C TYR A 48 0.82 -8.29 -6.55
N GLN A 49 0.96 -8.18 -5.24
CA GLN A 49 1.01 -9.35 -4.36
C GLN A 49 -0.37 -9.93 -4.05
N LEU A 50 -1.39 -9.08 -3.92
CA LEU A 50 -2.77 -9.50 -3.65
C LEU A 50 -3.63 -9.57 -4.91
N ASN A 51 -3.06 -9.29 -6.09
CA ASN A 51 -3.78 -9.22 -7.37
C ASN A 51 -5.04 -8.32 -7.35
N LEU A 52 -4.93 -7.16 -6.68
CA LEU A 52 -6.04 -6.22 -6.49
C LEU A 52 -6.00 -5.03 -7.44
N ARG A 53 -7.17 -4.51 -7.84
CA ARG A 53 -7.26 -3.26 -8.60
C ARG A 53 -7.18 -2.05 -7.67
N LEU A 54 -5.96 -1.54 -7.46
CA LEU A 54 -5.69 -0.33 -6.67
C LEU A 54 -5.22 0.82 -7.58
N ASP A 55 -5.73 2.02 -7.30
CA ASP A 55 -5.48 3.23 -8.08
C ASP A 55 -4.23 3.99 -7.58
N THR A 56 -3.60 4.76 -8.46
CA THR A 56 -2.60 5.76 -8.08
C THR A 56 -3.31 7.00 -7.54
N CYS A 57 -2.88 7.49 -6.38
CA CYS A 57 -3.44 8.68 -5.75
C CYS A 57 -2.52 9.89 -5.93
N THR A 58 -3.06 11.00 -6.43
CA THR A 58 -2.31 12.24 -6.69
C THR A 58 -2.94 13.41 -5.98
N ASN A 59 -2.10 14.23 -5.33
CA ASN A 59 -2.53 15.48 -4.72
C ASN A 59 -2.28 16.66 -5.66
N TRP A 60 -3.34 17.35 -6.07
CA TRP A 60 -3.24 18.54 -6.92
C TRP A 60 -3.28 19.81 -6.09
N GLY A 61 -2.29 20.68 -6.28
CA GLY A 61 -2.18 21.97 -5.58
C GLY A 61 -1.24 21.93 -4.36
N THR A 62 -1.18 23.04 -3.64
CA THR A 62 -0.25 23.23 -2.50
C THR A 62 -0.79 22.72 -1.17
N GLN A 63 -2.11 22.49 -1.09
CA GLN A 63 -2.84 21.94 0.06
C GLN A 63 -3.31 20.51 -0.22
N VAL A 64 -3.86 19.84 0.78
CA VAL A 64 -4.48 18.52 0.61
C VAL A 64 -5.78 18.67 -0.17
N ASN A 65 -5.79 18.19 -1.42
CA ASN A 65 -6.98 18.09 -2.23
C ASN A 65 -7.88 16.97 -1.69
N PRO A 66 -9.20 17.16 -1.52
CA PRO A 66 -10.11 16.11 -1.04
C PRO A 66 -10.11 14.81 -1.85
N SER A 67 -9.74 14.86 -3.14
CA SER A 67 -9.63 13.67 -3.99
C SER A 67 -8.51 12.72 -3.55
N TYR A 68 -7.46 13.25 -2.93
CA TYR A 68 -6.31 12.48 -2.47
C TYR A 68 -6.64 11.53 -1.31
N PRO A 69 -7.15 11.99 -0.14
CA PRO A 69 -7.54 11.09 0.94
C PRO A 69 -8.70 10.17 0.52
N TYR A 70 -9.60 10.63 -0.37
CA TYR A 70 -10.66 9.79 -0.91
C TYR A 70 -10.11 8.61 -1.73
N CYS A 71 -9.13 8.84 -2.61
CA CYS A 71 -8.46 7.78 -3.36
C CYS A 71 -7.80 6.75 -2.43
N ILE A 72 -7.09 7.24 -1.42
CA ILE A 72 -6.42 6.38 -0.42
C ILE A 72 -7.44 5.52 0.33
N ASP A 73 -8.54 6.11 0.81
CA ASP A 73 -9.61 5.38 1.49
C ASP A 73 -10.28 4.35 0.58
N ARG A 74 -10.50 4.70 -0.70
CA ARG A 74 -11.05 3.78 -1.70
C ARG A 74 -10.16 2.55 -1.86
N ASN A 75 -8.84 2.73 -2.03
CA ASN A 75 -7.92 1.60 -2.15
C ASN A 75 -7.95 0.69 -0.91
N PHE A 76 -7.92 1.25 0.31
CA PHE A 76 -8.03 0.44 1.53
C PHE A 76 -9.39 -0.23 1.68
N ARG A 77 -10.46 0.38 1.17
CA ARG A 77 -11.79 -0.22 1.12
C ARG A 77 -11.82 -1.43 0.18
N GLU A 78 -11.15 -1.37 -0.97
CA GLU A 78 -11.04 -2.55 -1.84
C GLU A 78 -10.25 -3.67 -1.16
N ILE A 79 -9.14 -3.36 -0.47
CA ILE A 79 -8.40 -4.37 0.29
C ILE A 79 -9.27 -4.98 1.40
N ARG A 80 -10.01 -4.15 2.15
CA ARG A 80 -10.93 -4.62 3.21
C ARG A 80 -12.07 -5.49 2.67
N ARG A 81 -12.53 -5.25 1.44
CA ARG A 81 -13.57 -6.08 0.81
C ARG A 81 -13.05 -7.48 0.50
N GLU A 82 -11.81 -7.58 0.03
CA GLU A 82 -11.18 -8.88 -0.25
C GLU A 82 -10.79 -9.62 1.04
N PHE A 83 -10.35 -8.88 2.06
CA PHE A 83 -9.84 -9.44 3.32
C PHE A 83 -10.63 -8.96 4.55
N PRO A 84 -11.90 -9.36 4.71
CA PRO A 84 -12.81 -8.81 5.72
C PRO A 84 -12.46 -9.18 7.17
N SER A 85 -11.65 -10.22 7.39
CA SER A 85 -11.13 -10.60 8.72
C SER A 85 -10.10 -9.61 9.27
N TYR A 86 -9.53 -8.76 8.41
CA TYR A 86 -8.53 -7.77 8.82
C TYR A 86 -9.18 -6.40 8.98
N PHE A 87 -9.05 -5.86 10.18
CA PHE A 87 -9.56 -4.53 10.46
C PHE A 87 -8.70 -3.45 9.79
N MET A 88 -9.26 -2.78 8.78
CA MET A 88 -8.70 -1.57 8.17
C MET A 88 -9.62 -0.37 8.39
N ARG A 89 -9.06 0.71 8.90
CA ARG A 89 -9.80 1.93 9.26
C ARG A 89 -10.02 2.80 8.04
N SER A 90 -11.12 3.55 8.04
CA SER A 90 -11.27 4.66 7.09
C SER A 90 -10.36 5.81 7.51
N CYS A 91 -9.62 6.38 6.57
CA CYS A 91 -8.69 7.47 6.84
C CYS A 91 -9.24 8.78 6.30
N THR A 92 -9.42 9.77 7.18
CA THR A 92 -9.92 11.09 6.82
C THR A 92 -8.89 12.15 7.20
N ASN A 93 -8.62 13.06 6.26
CA ASN A 93 -7.80 14.24 6.54
C ASN A 93 -8.71 15.43 6.85
N TYR A 94 -8.54 16.03 8.03
CA TYR A 94 -9.27 17.24 8.42
C TYR A 94 -8.38 18.46 8.26
N GLY A 95 -8.88 19.45 7.53
CA GLY A 95 -8.18 20.71 7.26
C GLY A 95 -7.32 20.69 6.00
N PRO A 96 -6.69 21.83 5.68
CA PRO A 96 -5.98 22.05 4.42
C PRO A 96 -4.60 21.37 4.36
N ASN A 97 -4.04 21.02 5.53
CA ASN A 97 -2.73 20.39 5.66
C ASN A 97 -2.87 18.88 5.89
N LEU A 98 -1.82 18.13 5.56
CA LEU A 98 -1.80 16.69 5.79
C LEU A 98 -1.57 16.42 7.28
N SER A 99 -2.64 16.08 7.98
CA SER A 99 -2.61 15.83 9.41
C SER A 99 -1.77 14.60 9.76
N TRP A 100 -1.13 14.64 10.93
CA TRP A 100 -0.43 13.49 11.48
C TRP A 100 -1.36 12.29 11.72
N PHE A 101 -2.61 12.53 12.14
CA PHE A 101 -3.63 11.49 12.32
C PHE A 101 -3.93 10.75 11.02
N PHE A 102 -4.05 11.47 9.90
CA PHE A 102 -4.23 10.85 8.60
C PHE A 102 -3.03 9.98 8.23
N GLN A 103 -1.81 10.50 8.36
CA GLN A 103 -0.58 9.75 8.06
C GLN A 103 -0.48 8.45 8.86
N ASN A 104 -0.77 8.50 10.15
CA ASN A 104 -0.77 7.31 11.00
C ASN A 104 -1.82 6.29 10.59
N CYS A 105 -3.04 6.74 10.30
CA CYS A 105 -4.10 5.84 9.82
C CYS A 105 -3.66 5.10 8.55
N VAL A 106 -3.08 5.82 7.58
CA VAL A 106 -2.55 5.24 6.34
C VAL A 106 -1.45 4.21 6.64
N ASN A 107 -0.52 4.53 7.53
CA ASN A 107 0.56 3.63 7.91
C ASN A 107 0.06 2.38 8.66
N ASP A 108 -0.95 2.50 9.52
CA ASP A 108 -1.56 1.36 10.22
C ASP A 108 -2.28 0.40 9.26
N ASN A 109 -2.98 0.95 8.26
CA ASN A 109 -3.60 0.13 7.23
C ASN A 109 -2.53 -0.55 6.34
N PHE A 110 -1.43 0.12 6.03
CA PHE A 110 -0.31 -0.50 5.32
C PHE A 110 0.36 -1.63 6.11
N ARG A 111 0.57 -1.48 7.42
CA ARG A 111 1.05 -2.58 8.28
C ARG A 111 0.07 -3.76 8.29
N THR A 112 -1.22 -3.47 8.25
CA THR A 112 -2.26 -4.49 8.14
C THR A 112 -2.17 -5.22 6.79
N ALA A 113 -1.99 -4.50 5.68
CA ALA A 113 -1.80 -5.09 4.37
C ALA A 113 -0.53 -5.95 4.28
N GLU A 114 0.57 -5.50 4.89
CA GLU A 114 1.81 -6.29 4.97
C GLU A 114 1.60 -7.60 5.74
N ARG A 115 0.82 -7.57 6.82
CA ARG A 115 0.47 -8.78 7.58
C ARG A 115 -0.36 -9.77 6.75
N ILE A 116 -1.34 -9.28 5.97
CA ILE A 116 -2.11 -10.11 5.04
C ILE A 116 -1.17 -10.81 4.06
N ILE A 117 -0.30 -10.04 3.40
CA ILE A 117 0.68 -10.56 2.43
C ILE A 117 1.54 -11.66 3.06
N ARG A 118 2.11 -11.40 4.25
CA ARG A 118 2.98 -12.38 4.93
C ARG A 118 2.25 -13.65 5.32
N GLU A 119 0.98 -13.56 5.70
CA GLU A 119 0.19 -14.74 6.07
C GLU A 119 -0.16 -15.58 4.83
N LEU A 120 -0.43 -14.95 3.68
CA LEU A 120 -0.66 -15.66 2.41
C LEU A 120 0.63 -16.30 1.84
N ASP A 121 1.79 -15.66 2.00
CA ASP A 121 3.08 -16.23 1.59
C ASP A 121 3.48 -17.46 2.43
N LEU A 122 2.85 -17.66 3.59
CA LEU A 122 3.10 -18.79 4.49
C LEU A 122 2.12 -19.96 4.28
N GLU A 123 1.09 -19.80 3.45
CA GLU A 123 0.19 -20.90 3.05
C GLU A 123 0.71 -21.53 1.74
N PRO A 124 1.32 -22.73 1.78
CA PRO A 124 1.89 -23.41 0.60
C PRO A 124 0.85 -23.96 -0.37
#